data_AF-A0A969WXP3-F1
#
_entry.id   AF-A0A969WXP3-F1
#
_cell.length_a   1.000
_cell.length_b   1.000
_cell.length_c   1.000
_cell.angle_alpha   90.00
_cell.angle_beta   90.00
_cell.angle_gamma   90.00
#
_symmetry.space_group_name_H-M   'P 1'
#
loop_
_entity.id
_entity.type
_entity.pdbx_description
1 polymer ?
#
loop_
_entity_poly.entity_id
_entity_poly.type
_entity_poly.pdbx_seq_one_letter_code
_entity_poly.pdbx_strand_id
1 'polypeptide(L)'
;RCAEGRNIPKDTLALYAEGRVWTGRQAKEIGLVDELGDLKTAINIAADLAGVGADDYLVYEYPKMRSFIEELLDDKQKDIAAEIVQEYLGDHYKVLSLVKDIKNQDYVQARLPYNFNVN
;
A
#
# COMPACT_ATOMS: atom_id res chain seq x y z
N ARG A 1 -2.53 -15.33 -27.15
CA ARG A 1 -1.86 -14.48 -26.12
C ARG A 1 -1.07 -13.36 -26.77
N CYS A 2 0.20 -13.54 -27.19
CA CYS A 2 0.98 -12.42 -27.75
C CYS A 2 0.43 -11.86 -29.08
N ALA A 3 0.04 -12.74 -30.02
CA ALA A 3 -0.52 -12.32 -31.31
C ALA A 3 -1.81 -11.49 -31.16
N GLU A 4 -2.72 -11.94 -30.31
CA GLU A 4 -3.98 -11.23 -30.01
C GLU A 4 -3.72 -9.88 -29.32
N GLY A 5 -2.78 -9.82 -28.37
CA GLY A 5 -2.47 -8.59 -27.65
C GLY A 5 -1.77 -7.52 -28.50
N ARG A 6 -1.10 -7.92 -29.58
CA ARG A 6 -0.40 -7.00 -30.51
C ARG A 6 -1.11 -6.81 -31.84
N ASN A 7 -2.22 -7.50 -32.05
CA ASN A 7 -2.93 -7.54 -33.33
C ASN A 7 -2.01 -7.93 -34.52
N ILE A 8 -1.03 -8.81 -34.27
CA ILE A 8 -0.09 -9.32 -35.29
C ILE A 8 -0.56 -10.71 -35.73
N PRO A 9 -0.58 -11.04 -37.04
CA PRO A 9 -0.87 -12.38 -37.50
C PRO A 9 0.05 -13.43 -36.86
N LYS A 10 -0.51 -14.58 -36.47
CA LYS A 10 0.27 -15.65 -35.82
C LYS A 10 1.45 -16.10 -36.66
N ASP A 11 1.28 -16.17 -37.98
CA ASP A 11 2.34 -16.60 -38.90
C ASP A 11 3.51 -15.61 -38.92
N THR A 12 3.22 -14.31 -38.90
CA THR A 12 4.23 -13.26 -38.83
C THR A 12 4.95 -13.27 -37.47
N LEU A 13 4.20 -13.47 -36.38
CA LEU A 13 4.80 -13.52 -35.04
C LEU A 13 5.66 -14.78 -34.86
N ALA A 14 5.29 -15.91 -35.47
CA ALA A 14 6.02 -17.16 -35.38
C ALA A 14 7.47 -17.04 -35.88
N LEU A 15 7.71 -16.24 -36.92
CA LEU A 15 9.05 -15.94 -37.45
C LEU A 15 9.99 -15.29 -36.41
N TYR A 16 9.44 -14.61 -35.42
CA TYR A 16 10.20 -13.91 -34.38
C TYR A 16 10.19 -14.64 -33.03
N ALA A 17 9.36 -15.68 -32.88
CA ALA A 17 9.02 -16.34 -31.62
C ALA A 17 9.77 -17.68 -31.41
N GLU A 18 11.05 -17.73 -31.77
CA GLU A 18 11.90 -18.94 -31.66
C GLU A 18 12.76 -18.97 -30.38
N GLY A 19 12.44 -18.17 -29.36
CA GLY A 19 13.24 -18.05 -28.14
C GLY A 19 14.48 -17.14 -28.26
N ARG A 20 14.59 -16.40 -29.37
CA ARG A 20 15.62 -15.38 -29.56
C ARG A 20 15.38 -14.17 -28.66
N VAL A 21 16.46 -13.62 -28.09
CA VAL A 21 16.42 -12.35 -27.34
C VAL A 21 16.50 -11.18 -28.32
N TRP A 22 15.62 -10.21 -28.14
CA TRP A 22 15.55 -8.98 -28.94
C TRP A 22 15.95 -7.78 -28.10
N THR A 23 16.74 -6.86 -28.67
CA THR A 23 16.96 -5.55 -28.04
C THR A 23 15.69 -4.71 -28.12
N GLY A 24 15.52 -3.75 -27.22
CA GLY A 24 14.34 -2.86 -27.25
C GLY A 24 14.13 -2.19 -28.61
N ARG A 25 15.21 -1.75 -29.27
CA ARG A 25 15.14 -1.14 -30.61
C ARG A 25 14.63 -2.11 -31.65
N GLN A 26 15.18 -3.32 -31.70
CA GLN A 26 14.71 -4.35 -32.62
C GLN A 26 13.25 -4.72 -32.34
N ALA A 27 12.88 -4.84 -31.05
CA ALA A 27 11.52 -5.15 -30.63
C ALA A 27 10.51 -4.07 -31.09
N LYS A 28 10.90 -2.79 -31.09
CA LYS A 28 10.10 -1.69 -31.66
C LYS A 28 9.96 -1.80 -33.18
N GLU A 29 11.03 -2.15 -33.90
CA GLU A 29 11.00 -2.33 -35.36
C GLU A 29 10.07 -3.47 -35.80
N ILE A 30 10.00 -4.57 -35.04
CA ILE A 30 9.13 -5.72 -35.33
C ILE A 30 7.73 -5.61 -34.67
N GLY A 31 7.41 -4.49 -34.02
CA GLY A 31 6.09 -4.25 -33.41
C GLY A 31 5.80 -5.02 -32.12
N LEU A 32 6.83 -5.56 -31.46
CA LEU A 32 6.69 -6.19 -30.14
C LEU A 32 6.64 -5.16 -28.98
N VAL A 33 7.11 -3.94 -29.20
CA VAL A 33 7.11 -2.83 -28.23
C VAL A 33 6.63 -1.56 -28.92
N ASP A 34 5.80 -0.76 -28.25
CA ASP A 34 5.21 0.45 -28.82
C ASP A 34 6.18 1.65 -28.72
N GLU A 35 6.75 1.85 -27.53
CA GLU A 35 7.55 3.01 -27.18
C GLU A 35 8.86 2.61 -26.48
N LEU A 36 9.91 3.40 -26.69
CA LEU A 36 11.19 3.24 -26.02
C LEU A 36 11.36 4.38 -25.03
N GLY A 37 11.44 4.06 -23.75
CA GLY A 37 11.58 5.05 -22.71
C GLY A 37 12.01 4.44 -21.39
N ASP A 38 12.07 5.29 -20.38
CA ASP A 38 12.27 4.92 -18.99
C ASP A 38 10.93 4.74 -18.27
N LEU A 39 11.00 4.47 -16.96
CA LEU A 39 9.81 4.33 -16.12
C LEU A 39 8.95 5.61 -16.11
N LYS A 40 9.59 6.79 -16.14
CA LYS A 40 8.86 8.08 -16.17
C LYS A 40 8.05 8.22 -17.45
N THR A 41 8.63 7.84 -18.59
CA THR A 41 7.95 7.81 -19.88
C THR A 41 6.73 6.90 -19.83
N ALA A 42 6.85 5.70 -19.24
CA ALA A 42 5.73 4.79 -19.08
C ALA A 42 4.60 5.36 -18.20
N ILE A 43 4.95 6.03 -17.09
CA ILE A 43 3.99 6.66 -16.18
C ILE A 43 3.27 7.82 -16.90
N ASN A 44 3.99 8.66 -17.62
CA ASN A 44 3.41 9.78 -18.36
C ASN A 44 2.43 9.30 -19.43
N ILE A 45 2.80 8.27 -20.21
CA ILE A 45 1.89 7.69 -21.21
C ILE A 45 0.64 7.11 -20.54
N ALA A 46 0.78 6.45 -19.38
CA ALA A 46 -0.36 5.93 -18.64
C ALA A 46 -1.28 7.05 -18.12
N ALA A 47 -0.69 8.15 -17.62
CA ALA A 47 -1.42 9.34 -17.18
C ALA A 47 -2.19 10.00 -18.34
N ASP A 48 -1.52 10.18 -19.48
CA ASP A 48 -2.11 10.74 -20.70
C ASP A 48 -3.27 9.88 -21.20
N LEU A 49 -3.12 8.55 -21.21
CA LEU A 49 -4.17 7.61 -21.61
C LEU A 49 -5.36 7.61 -20.63
N ALA A 50 -5.11 7.87 -19.35
CA ALA A 50 -6.14 8.00 -18.33
C ALA A 50 -6.78 9.40 -18.27
N GLY A 51 -6.24 10.37 -19.00
CA GLY A 51 -6.71 11.76 -19.00
C GLY A 51 -6.49 12.49 -17.68
N VAL A 52 -5.53 12.04 -16.86
CA VAL A 52 -5.17 12.71 -15.60
C VAL A 52 -4.02 13.69 -15.85
N GLY A 53 -4.08 14.85 -15.20
CA GLY A 53 -2.99 15.83 -15.29
C GLY A 53 -1.70 15.28 -14.71
N ALA A 54 -0.56 15.81 -15.17
CA ALA A 54 0.78 15.34 -14.75
C ALA A 54 1.02 15.39 -13.22
N ASP A 55 0.24 16.20 -12.50
CA ASP A 55 0.34 16.37 -11.05
C ASP A 55 -0.83 15.74 -10.27
N ASP A 56 -1.78 15.07 -10.94
CA ASP A 56 -3.03 14.58 -10.35
C ASP A 56 -3.05 13.05 -10.17
N TYR A 57 -1.86 12.44 -10.00
CA TYR A 57 -1.74 11.00 -9.75
C TYR A 57 -0.68 10.69 -8.68
N LEU A 58 -0.92 9.60 -7.94
CA LEU A 58 0.01 9.06 -6.96
C LEU A 58 0.52 7.71 -7.44
N VAL A 59 1.85 7.56 -7.45
CA VAL A 59 2.50 6.29 -7.77
C VAL A 59 2.78 5.56 -6.46
N TYR A 60 2.23 4.35 -6.33
CA TYR A 60 2.51 3.47 -5.20
C TYR A 60 3.30 2.26 -5.67
N GLU A 61 4.43 2.01 -5.03
CA GLU A 61 5.18 0.77 -5.19
C GLU A 61 4.64 -0.28 -4.21
N TYR A 62 4.35 -1.48 -4.73
CA TYR A 62 3.89 -2.61 -3.95
C TYR A 62 4.96 -3.71 -3.90
N PRO A 63 5.05 -4.46 -2.79
CA PRO A 63 4.24 -4.35 -1.57
C PRO A 63 4.60 -3.10 -0.76
N LYS A 64 3.59 -2.39 -0.20
CA LYS A 64 3.83 -1.28 0.72
C LYS A 64 4.60 -1.80 1.92
N MET A 65 5.83 -1.32 2.12
CA MET A 65 6.50 -1.51 3.40
C MET A 65 5.64 -0.83 4.46
N ARG A 66 5.25 -1.59 5.48
CA ARG A 66 4.48 -1.03 6.61
C ARG A 66 5.32 0.07 7.26
N SER A 67 4.69 1.20 7.52
CA SER A 67 5.34 2.25 8.32
C SER A 67 5.59 1.75 9.74
N PHE A 68 6.63 2.26 10.41
CA PHE A 68 6.91 1.96 11.82
C PHE A 68 5.67 2.16 12.72
N ILE A 69 4.85 3.17 12.43
CA ILE A 69 3.59 3.43 13.14
C ILE A 69 2.54 2.35 12.84
N GLU A 70 2.45 1.87 11.61
CA GLU A 70 1.52 0.80 11.22
C GLU A 70 1.91 -0.54 11.85
N GLU A 71 3.21 -0.79 12.02
CA GLU A 71 3.72 -1.96 12.73
C GLU A 71 3.46 -1.88 14.25
N LEU A 72 3.65 -0.70 14.85
CA LEU A 72 3.36 -0.46 16.27
C LEU A 72 1.86 -0.56 16.61
N LEU A 73 0.99 -0.15 15.69
CA LEU A 73 -0.47 -0.22 15.83
C LEU A 73 -1.05 -1.60 15.51
N ASP A 74 -0.24 -2.52 15.00
CA ASP A 74 -0.67 -3.89 14.69
C ASP A 74 -1.09 -4.60 15.99
N ASP A 75 -2.25 -5.26 15.95
CA ASP A 75 -2.99 -5.74 17.13
C ASP A 75 -2.17 -6.67 18.04
N LYS A 76 -1.13 -7.30 17.51
CA LYS A 76 -0.21 -8.18 18.25
C LYS A 76 0.71 -7.45 19.24
N GLN A 77 0.92 -6.14 19.10
CA GLN A 77 1.80 -5.36 19.98
C GLN A 77 1.05 -4.54 21.03
N LYS A 78 -0.30 -4.52 21.00
CA LYS A 78 -1.11 -3.71 21.92
C LYS A 78 -0.89 -4.09 23.39
N ASP A 79 -0.68 -5.37 23.66
CA ASP A 79 -0.45 -5.85 25.03
C ASP A 79 0.93 -5.41 25.55
N ILE A 80 1.97 -5.51 24.72
CA ILE A 80 3.34 -5.09 25.06
C ILE A 80 3.45 -3.57 25.18
N ALA A 81 2.82 -2.82 24.26
CA ALA A 81 2.79 -1.37 24.30
C ALA A 81 2.04 -0.86 25.54
N ALA A 82 0.94 -1.51 25.93
CA ALA A 82 0.23 -1.17 27.16
C ALA A 82 1.10 -1.43 28.41
N GLU A 83 1.84 -2.54 28.44
CA GLU A 83 2.77 -2.90 29.52
C GLU A 83 3.93 -1.91 29.65
N ILE A 84 4.58 -1.53 28.54
CA ILE A 84 5.67 -0.54 28.52
C ILE A 84 5.14 0.85 28.93
N VAL A 85 4.00 1.27 28.39
CA VAL A 85 3.39 2.55 28.75
C VAL A 85 3.03 2.57 30.23
N GLN A 86 2.54 1.46 30.79
CA GLN A 86 2.26 1.33 32.23
C GLN A 86 3.54 1.39 33.08
N GLU A 87 4.64 0.79 32.63
CA GLU A 87 5.94 0.82 33.31
C GLU A 87 6.55 2.24 33.34
N TYR A 88 6.49 2.98 32.23
CA TYR A 88 7.07 4.32 32.13
C TYR A 88 6.18 5.44 32.68
N LEU A 89 4.85 5.33 32.56
CA LEU A 89 3.92 6.36 33.03
C LEU A 89 3.41 6.11 34.44
N GLY A 90 3.58 4.90 35.00
CA GLY A 90 3.18 4.56 36.36
C GLY A 90 1.74 5.01 36.66
N ASP A 91 1.57 5.85 37.68
CA ASP A 91 0.25 6.38 38.09
C ASP A 91 -0.47 7.22 37.03
N HIS A 92 0.24 7.79 36.06
CA HIS A 92 -0.36 8.58 34.97
C HIS A 92 -1.06 7.71 33.93
N TYR A 93 -0.76 6.41 33.87
CA TYR A 93 -1.48 5.48 33.00
C TYR A 93 -2.97 5.39 33.35
N LYS A 94 -3.33 5.50 34.64
CA LYS A 94 -4.73 5.49 35.11
C LYS A 94 -5.56 6.63 34.51
N VAL A 95 -4.93 7.79 34.28
CA VAL A 95 -5.60 8.95 33.67
C VAL A 95 -5.82 8.69 32.19
N LEU A 96 -4.84 8.10 31.50
CA LEU A 96 -4.98 7.74 30.08
C LEU A 96 -6.00 6.62 29.87
N SER A 97 -6.04 5.61 30.76
CA SER A 97 -7.05 4.55 30.70
C SER A 97 -8.45 5.10 30.93
N LEU A 98 -8.63 6.04 31.87
CA LEU A 98 -9.92 6.70 32.09
C LEU A 98 -10.41 7.42 30.82
N VAL A 99 -9.53 8.15 30.13
CA VAL A 99 -9.87 8.86 28.89
C VAL A 99 -10.18 7.87 27.76
N LYS A 100 -9.41 6.77 27.66
CA LYS A 100 -9.66 5.70 26.68
C LYS A 100 -11.00 5.01 26.92
N ASP A 101 -11.34 4.74 28.17
CA ASP A 101 -12.61 4.11 28.57
C ASP A 101 -13.78 5.04 28.26
N ILE A 102 -13.66 6.33 28.54
CA ILE A 102 -14.70 7.32 28.20
C ILE A 102 -14.91 7.39 26.68
N LYS A 103 -13.84 7.31 25.89
CA LYS A 103 -13.93 7.35 24.42
C LYS A 103 -14.56 6.10 23.81
N ASN A 104 -14.42 4.95 24.47
CA ASN A 104 -14.93 3.66 23.99
C ASN A 104 -16.28 3.28 24.60
N GLN A 105 -16.88 4.13 25.42
CA GLN A 105 -18.20 3.90 26.00
C GLN A 105 -19.32 4.46 25.12
N ASP A 106 -20.28 3.62 24.78
CA ASP A 106 -21.56 4.02 24.18
C ASP A 106 -22.52 4.62 25.24
N TYR A 107 -23.40 5.50 24.76
CA TYR A 107 -24.45 6.30 25.41
C TYR A 107 -24.81 6.05 26.90
N VAL A 108 -25.04 7.17 27.61
CA VAL A 108 -25.67 7.36 28.95
C VAL A 108 -25.60 6.15 29.87
N GLN A 109 -24.57 6.11 30.72
CA GLN A 109 -24.45 5.16 31.83
C GLN A 109 -24.49 5.89 33.18
N ALA A 110 -25.21 5.34 34.16
CA ALA A 110 -25.10 5.76 35.55
C ALA A 110 -23.83 5.16 36.17
N ARG A 111 -22.92 6.00 36.67
CA ARG A 111 -21.64 5.58 37.30
C ARG A 111 -21.56 6.06 38.74
N LEU A 112 -21.01 5.21 39.61
CA LEU A 112 -20.61 5.61 40.96
C LEU A 112 -19.35 6.50 40.86
N PRO A 113 -19.20 7.52 41.70
CA PRO A 113 -18.05 8.44 41.66
C PRO A 113 -16.72 7.80 42.10
N TYR A 114 -16.70 6.51 42.43
CA TYR A 114 -15.52 5.77 42.86
C TYR A 114 -15.48 4.40 42.18
N ASN A 115 -14.29 4.02 41.68
CA ASN A 115 -14.03 2.67 41.19
C ASN A 115 -13.46 1.85 42.35
N PHE A 116 -14.14 0.75 42.69
CA PHE A 116 -13.64 -0.19 43.69
C PHE A 116 -12.47 -0.99 43.10
N ASN A 117 -11.33 -0.91 43.76
CA ASN A 117 -10.19 -1.76 43.44
C ASN A 117 -10.13 -2.86 44.50
N VAL A 118 -10.57 -4.06 44.16
CA VAL A 118 -10.45 -5.23 45.04
C VAL A 118 -9.15 -5.91 44.65
N ASN A 119 -8.18 -5.90 45.56
CA ASN A 119 -6.93 -6.64 45.44
C ASN A 119 -7.17 -8.15 45.44
#